data_AF-A0A1H7XQN5-F1
#
_entry.id   AF-A0A1H7XQN5-F1
#
_cell.length_a   1.000
_cell.length_b   1.000
_cell.length_c   1.000
_cell.angle_alpha   90.00
_cell.angle_beta   90.00
_cell.angle_gamma   90.00
#
_symmetry.space_group_name_H-M   'P 1'
#
loop_
_entity.id
_entity.type
_entity.pdbx_description
1 polymer ?
#
loop_
_entity_poly.entity_id
_entity_poly.type
_entity_poly.pdbx_seq_one_letter_code
_entity_poly.pdbx_strand_id
1 'polypeptide(L)'
;MSKWLTLPVLLVLVTACNDGTDEIYNSSFQDGLDHIAAEDFVRAEVYLEQALDARPDDQRTIDLMFQIKHYQKAVEHFDRGEFDNSLEELDRVIDTENG
;
A
#
# COMPACT_ATOMS: atom_id res chain seq x y z
N MET A 1 0.51 49.97 39.53
CA MET A 1 -0.50 49.20 38.78
C MET A 1 0.19 47.98 38.20
N SER A 2 -0.28 46.78 38.57
CA SER A 2 0.46 45.52 38.45
C SER A 2 0.59 45.03 37.02
N LYS A 3 1.80 44.54 36.70
CA LYS A 3 2.15 43.72 35.54
C LYS A 3 1.33 42.42 35.54
N TRP A 4 0.61 42.12 34.47
CA TRP A 4 0.06 40.79 34.17
C TRP A 4 0.40 40.51 32.69
N LEU A 5 1.53 39.85 32.44
CA LEU A 5 1.69 38.41 32.24
C LEU A 5 1.05 37.94 30.92
N THR A 6 1.94 37.72 29.96
CA THR A 6 1.77 37.02 28.69
C THR A 6 1.08 35.67 28.86
N LEU A 7 0.00 35.42 28.12
CA LEU A 7 -0.56 34.09 27.92
C LEU A 7 -0.30 33.68 26.46
N PRO A 8 0.68 32.82 26.17
CA PRO A 8 0.83 32.29 24.82
C PRO A 8 -0.34 31.35 24.58
N VAL A 9 -1.11 31.64 23.53
CA VAL A 9 -2.16 30.75 23.02
C VAL A 9 -1.46 29.48 22.56
N LEU A 10 -1.53 28.47 23.41
CA LEU A 10 -1.05 27.12 23.18
C LEU A 10 -1.83 26.58 21.98
N LEU A 11 -1.15 26.52 20.84
CA LEU A 11 -1.60 25.89 19.60
C LEU A 11 -1.63 24.38 19.84
N VAL A 12 -2.67 23.89 20.51
CA VAL A 12 -2.92 22.45 20.63
C VAL A 12 -3.52 22.01 19.30
N LEU A 13 -2.65 21.66 18.35
CA LEU A 13 -3.00 20.78 17.24
C LEU A 13 -3.27 19.41 17.85
N VAL A 14 -4.52 19.18 18.22
CA VAL A 14 -5.00 17.85 18.60
C VAL A 14 -4.97 17.01 17.32
N THR A 15 -3.90 16.24 17.10
CA THR A 15 -3.90 15.11 16.17
C THR A 15 -4.71 13.97 16.81
N ALA A 16 -6.02 14.17 16.90
CA ALA A 16 -6.97 13.14 17.30
C ALA A 16 -7.66 12.60 16.05
N CYS A 17 -7.09 11.54 15.50
CA CYS A 17 -7.74 10.42 14.78
C CYS A 17 -6.63 9.67 14.05
N ASN A 18 -6.12 8.57 14.62
CA ASN A 18 -5.33 7.62 13.84
C ASN A 18 -5.55 6.15 14.23
N ASP A 19 -6.10 5.84 15.41
CA ASP A 19 -6.25 4.44 15.85
C ASP A 19 -7.12 3.59 14.91
N GLY A 20 -8.27 4.09 14.46
CA GLY A 20 -9.18 3.31 13.60
C GLY A 20 -8.66 3.12 12.17
N THR A 21 -8.02 4.14 11.60
CA THR A 21 -7.40 4.07 10.27
C THR A 21 -6.17 3.17 10.28
N ASP A 22 -5.37 3.20 11.34
CA ASP A 22 -4.22 2.32 11.51
C ASP A 22 -4.63 0.85 11.67
N GLU A 23 -5.72 0.57 12.39
CA GLU A 23 -6.27 -0.78 12.51
C GLU A 23 -6.73 -1.34 11.16
N ILE A 24 -7.48 -0.54 10.39
CA ILE A 24 -7.92 -0.93 9.03
C ILE A 24 -6.71 -1.18 8.14
N TYR A 25 -5.74 -0.25 8.13
CA TYR A 25 -4.51 -0.41 7.36
C TYR A 25 -3.79 -1.72 7.73
N ASN A 26 -3.50 -1.94 9.02
CA ASN A 26 -2.72 -3.09 9.44
C ASN A 26 -3.42 -4.42 9.13
N SER A 27 -4.74 -4.50 9.35
CA SER A 27 -5.52 -5.71 9.06
C SER A 27 -5.56 -5.98 7.56
N SER A 28 -5.97 -4.99 6.75
CA SER A 28 -6.09 -5.15 5.31
C SER A 28 -4.73 -5.41 4.64
N PHE A 29 -3.66 -4.76 5.12
CA PHE A 29 -2.32 -5.00 4.62
C PHE A 29 -1.88 -6.45 4.89
N GLN A 30 -2.11 -6.97 6.10
CA GLN A 30 -1.79 -8.37 6.42
C GLN A 30 -2.62 -9.36 5.62
N ASP A 31 -3.93 -9.14 5.47
CA ASP A 31 -4.80 -9.98 4.66
C ASP A 31 -4.33 -9.99 3.18
N GLY A 32 -3.90 -8.83 2.68
CA GLY A 32 -3.26 -8.70 1.37
C GLY A 32 -2.03 -9.60 1.24
N LEU A 33 -1.10 -9.55 2.20
CA LEU A 33 0.09 -10.40 2.22
C LEU A 33 -0.24 -11.90 2.30
N ASP A 34 -1.23 -12.27 3.11
CA ASP A 34 -1.66 -13.66 3.26
C ASP A 34 -2.22 -14.20 1.93
N HIS A 35 -2.95 -13.36 1.18
CA HIS A 35 -3.44 -13.69 -0.15
C HIS A 35 -2.33 -13.75 -1.21
N ILE A 36 -1.31 -12.90 -1.14
CA ILE A 36 -0.10 -13.03 -1.98
C ILE A 36 0.58 -14.38 -1.71
N ALA A 37 0.76 -14.74 -0.44
CA ALA A 37 1.39 -16.02 -0.06
C ALA A 37 0.57 -17.24 -0.53
N ALA A 38 -0.74 -17.07 -0.69
CA ALA A 38 -1.64 -18.09 -1.24
C ALA A 38 -1.75 -18.04 -2.78
N GLU A 39 -0.98 -17.16 -3.45
CA GLU A 39 -1.05 -16.88 -4.90
C GLU A 39 -2.44 -16.42 -5.38
N ASP A 40 -3.27 -15.93 -4.46
CA ASP A 40 -4.59 -15.37 -4.74
C ASP A 40 -4.50 -13.87 -4.98
N PHE A 41 -3.91 -13.52 -6.11
CA PHE A 41 -3.59 -12.14 -6.46
C PHE A 41 -4.82 -11.24 -6.60
N VAL A 42 -5.97 -11.81 -7.02
CA VAL A 42 -7.22 -11.05 -7.14
C VAL A 42 -7.72 -10.60 -5.76
N ARG A 43 -7.69 -11.49 -4.76
CA ARG A 43 -8.05 -11.09 -3.39
C ARG A 43 -6.98 -10.19 -2.76
N ALA A 44 -5.70 -10.45 -3.04
CA ALA A 44 -4.62 -9.59 -2.56
C ALA A 44 -4.80 -8.13 -2.97
N GLU A 45 -5.13 -7.85 -4.24
CA GLU A 45 -5.39 -6.50 -4.73
C GLU A 45 -6.54 -5.82 -3.96
N VAL A 46 -7.65 -6.53 -3.73
CA VAL A 46 -8.82 -5.98 -3.00
C VAL A 46 -8.46 -5.56 -1.57
N TYR A 47 -7.62 -6.33 -0.89
CA TYR A 47 -7.20 -5.99 0.48
C TYR A 47 -6.13 -4.89 0.50
N LEU A 48 -5.20 -4.89 -0.46
CA LEU A 48 -4.21 -3.82 -0.58
C LEU A 48 -4.85 -2.48 -1.01
N GLU A 49 -5.90 -2.50 -1.83
CA GLU A 49 -6.71 -1.30 -2.12
C GLU A 49 -7.32 -0.71 -0.84
N GLN A 50 -7.86 -1.56 0.05
CA GLN A 50 -8.38 -1.11 1.34
C GLN A 50 -7.28 -0.56 2.27
N ALA A 51 -6.09 -1.17 2.24
CA ALA A 51 -4.93 -0.65 2.97
C ALA A 51 -4.51 0.72 2.43
N LEU A 52 -4.48 0.89 1.12
CA LEU A 52 -4.15 2.16 0.47
C LEU A 52 -5.21 3.23 0.73
N ASP A 53 -6.49 2.89 0.75
CA ASP A 53 -7.56 3.82 1.13
C ASP A 53 -7.37 4.35 2.56
N ALA A 54 -6.89 3.51 3.48
CA ALA A 54 -6.58 3.91 4.84
C ALA A 54 -5.27 4.73 4.94
N ARG A 55 -4.29 4.47 4.06
CA ARG A 55 -3.02 5.21 3.97
C ARG A 55 -2.62 5.48 2.50
N PRO A 56 -3.15 6.54 1.87
CA PRO A 56 -3.00 6.77 0.43
C PRO A 56 -1.56 7.00 -0.07
N ASP A 57 -0.66 7.39 0.84
CA ASP A 57 0.74 7.67 0.55
C ASP A 57 1.68 6.51 0.97
N ASP A 58 1.13 5.33 1.33
CA ASP A 58 1.95 4.17 1.71
C ASP A 58 2.62 3.54 0.49
N GLN A 59 3.87 3.96 0.25
CA GLN A 59 4.67 3.51 -0.90
C GLN A 59 4.78 1.99 -0.98
N ARG A 60 4.87 1.30 0.16
CA ARG A 60 4.95 -0.17 0.20
C ARG A 60 3.69 -0.83 -0.36
N THR A 61 2.50 -0.36 0.02
CA THR A 61 1.24 -0.88 -0.55
C THR A 61 1.16 -0.59 -2.05
N ILE A 62 1.58 0.61 -2.48
CA ILE A 62 1.62 0.99 -3.91
C ILE A 62 2.54 0.06 -4.69
N ASP A 63 3.74 -0.22 -4.17
CA ASP A 63 4.75 -1.06 -4.81
C ASP A 63 4.29 -2.53 -4.89
N LEU A 64 3.65 -3.06 -3.84
CA LEU A 64 3.03 -4.40 -3.86
C LEU A 64 1.94 -4.52 -4.92
N MET A 65 1.03 -3.55 -4.99
CA MET A 65 -0.03 -3.53 -6.00
C MET A 65 0.55 -3.45 -7.42
N PHE A 66 1.62 -2.67 -7.60
CA PHE A 66 2.35 -2.60 -8.87
C PHE A 66 2.94 -3.97 -9.25
N GLN A 67 3.65 -4.62 -8.33
CA GLN A 67 4.24 -5.94 -8.55
C GLN A 67 3.18 -6.99 -8.89
N ILE A 68 2.06 -7.05 -8.16
CA ILE A 68 0.97 -8.00 -8.43
C ILE A 68 0.43 -7.82 -9.85
N LYS A 69 0.14 -6.58 -10.23
CA LYS A 69 -0.41 -6.26 -11.55
C LYS A 69 0.54 -6.66 -12.68
N HIS A 70 1.83 -6.39 -12.52
CA HIS A 70 2.84 -6.76 -13.51
C HIS A 70 3.08 -8.27 -13.56
N TYR A 71 3.04 -8.95 -12.42
CA TYR A 71 3.10 -10.41 -12.38
C TYR A 71 1.92 -11.06 -13.11
N GLN A 72 0.68 -10.62 -12.86
CA GLN A 72 -0.51 -11.15 -13.53
C GLN A 72 -0.43 -10.96 -15.05
N LYS A 73 0.03 -9.80 -15.53
CA LYS A 73 0.26 -9.57 -16.95
C LYS A 73 1.36 -10.46 -17.53
N ALA A 74 2.43 -10.68 -16.78
CA ALA A 74 3.49 -11.59 -17.21
C ALA A 74 2.94 -13.01 -17.44
N VAL A 75 2.05 -13.48 -16.56
CA VAL A 75 1.35 -14.77 -16.71
C VAL A 75 0.44 -14.75 -17.94
N GLU A 76 -0.33 -13.68 -18.16
CA GLU A 76 -1.18 -13.54 -19.35
C GLU A 76 -0.38 -13.60 -20.66
N HIS A 77 0.76 -12.90 -20.72
CA HIS A 77 1.67 -12.95 -21.87
C HIS A 77 2.29 -14.33 -22.05
N PHE A 78 2.69 -14.98 -20.94
CA PHE A 78 3.25 -16.33 -20.97
C PHE A 78 2.25 -17.34 -21.56
N ASP A 79 1.00 -17.29 -21.13
CA ASP A 79 -0.08 -18.18 -21.62
C ASP A 79 -0.37 -17.99 -23.12
N ARG A 80 -0.07 -16.80 -23.66
CA ARG A 80 -0.18 -16.48 -25.09
C ARG A 80 1.06 -16.84 -25.91
N GLY A 81 2.14 -17.27 -25.25
CA GLY A 81 3.45 -17.51 -25.88
C GLY A 81 4.22 -16.23 -26.22
N GLU A 82 3.82 -15.09 -25.64
CA GLU A 82 4.46 -13.78 -25.82
C GLU A 82 5.61 -13.62 -24.81
N PHE A 83 6.62 -14.48 -24.90
CA PHE A 83 7.66 -14.60 -23.86
C PHE A 83 8.47 -13.33 -23.63
N ASP A 84 8.79 -12.57 -24.69
CA ASP A 84 9.52 -11.31 -24.53
C ASP A 84 8.72 -10.28 -23.72
N ASN A 85 7.40 -10.18 -23.96
CA ASN A 85 6.52 -9.32 -23.18
C ASN A 85 6.39 -9.82 -21.74
N SER A 86 6.31 -11.14 -21.54
CA SER A 86 6.28 -11.75 -20.21
C SER A 86 7.53 -11.41 -19.39
N LEU A 87 8.72 -11.50 -20.02
CA LEU A 87 9.98 -11.12 -19.39
C LEU A 87 10.03 -9.62 -19.07
N GLU A 88 9.59 -8.75 -19.98
CA GLU A 88 9.54 -7.31 -19.70
C GLU A 88 8.65 -6.98 -18.50
N GLU A 89 7.50 -7.65 -18.37
CA GLU A 89 6.61 -7.46 -17.23
C GLU A 89 7.22 -8.01 -15.94
N LEU A 90 7.96 -9.12 -15.97
CA LEU A 90 8.68 -9.66 -14.81
C LEU A 90 9.86 -8.78 -14.38
N ASP A 91 10.57 -8.15 -15.31
CA ASP A 91 11.64 -7.20 -14.98
C ASP A 91 11.07 -6.05 -14.15
N ARG A 92 9.87 -5.55 -14.48
CA ARG A 92 9.18 -4.52 -13.68
C ARG A 92 8.85 -4.99 -12.26
N VAL A 93 8.51 -6.27 -12.07
CA VAL A 93 8.27 -6.85 -10.74
C VAL A 93 9.56 -6.85 -9.92
N ILE A 94 10.67 -7.30 -10.52
CA ILE A 94 11.97 -7.47 -9.85
C ILE A 94 12.62 -6.11 -9.54
N ASP A 95 12.49 -5.14 -10.44
CA ASP A 95 13.08 -3.80 -10.28
C ASP A 95 12.32 -2.91 -9.29
N THR A 96 11.09 -3.30 -8.91
CA THR A 96 10.33 -2.58 -7.88
C THR A 96 10.82 -2.98 -6.50
N GLU A 97 11.49 -2.05 -5.82
CA GLU A 97 12.00 -2.25 -4.47
C GLU A 97 10.90 -2.03 -3.42
N ASN A 98 11.00 -2.70 -2.27
CA ASN A 98 10.16 -2.50 -1.09
C ASN A 98 8.68 -2.91 -1.20
N GLY A 99 8.30 -3.63 -2.26
CA GLY A 99 7.09 -4.46 -2.27
C GLY A 99 7.25 -5.69 -1.37
#